data_AF-A0A7I4YBV7-F1
#
_entry.id   AF-A0A7I4YBV7-F1
#
_cell.length_a   1.000
_cell.length_b   1.000
_cell.length_c   1.000
_cell.angle_alpha   90.00
_cell.angle_beta   90.00
_cell.angle_gamma   90.00
#
_symmetry.space_group_name_H-M   'P 1'
#
loop_
_entity.id
_entity.type
_entity.pdbx_description
1 polymer ?
#
loop_
_entity_poly.entity_id
_entity_poly.type
_entity_poly.pdbx_seq_one_letter_code
_entity_poly.pdbx_strand_id
1 'polypeptide(L)'
;MALWNFDAISRTLHDRATQIEGENLFNLFIVERHLPSDEFIEATNALTAIQKGHIAGLFIAGRQLELDQIMNGIILSLPDEVQIKARNFMELMHFLVCLHDSLQEPPYY
;
A
#
# COMPACT_ATOMS: atom_id res chain seq x y z
N MET A 1 -13.21 -10.39 -8.36
CA MET A 1 -13.59 -9.78 -7.07
C MET A 1 -12.29 -9.47 -6.34
N ALA A 2 -11.78 -8.24 -6.44
CA ALA A 2 -10.51 -7.86 -5.85
C ALA A 2 -10.71 -7.72 -4.33
N LEU A 3 -10.58 -8.83 -3.60
CA LEU A 3 -10.47 -8.82 -2.15
C LEU A 3 -9.23 -7.99 -1.80
N TRP A 4 -9.40 -7.01 -0.92
CA TRP A 4 -8.29 -6.23 -0.37
C TRP A 4 -7.24 -7.19 0.19
N ASN A 5 -6.14 -7.31 -0.53
CA ASN A 5 -5.04 -8.20 -0.21
C ASN A 5 -4.00 -7.49 0.67
N PHE A 6 -4.41 -6.46 1.43
CA PHE A 6 -3.48 -5.63 2.19
C PHE A 6 -2.67 -6.44 3.19
N ASP A 7 -3.31 -7.33 3.95
CA ASP A 7 -2.62 -8.25 4.86
C ASP A 7 -1.70 -9.24 4.14
N ALA A 8 -2.00 -9.59 2.88
CA ALA A 8 -1.18 -10.49 2.08
C ALA A 8 0.02 -9.74 1.46
N ILE A 9 -0.17 -8.50 1.03
CA ILE A 9 0.87 -7.62 0.51
C ILE A 9 1.81 -7.21 1.64
N SER A 10 1.27 -6.81 2.79
CA SER A 10 2.05 -6.47 3.98
C SER A 10 2.87 -7.67 4.47
N ARG A 11 2.27 -8.86 4.58
CA ARG A 11 3.02 -10.10 4.88
C ARG A 11 4.08 -10.42 3.83
N THR A 12 3.76 -10.32 2.54
CA THR A 12 4.73 -10.58 1.48
C THR A 12 5.89 -9.59 1.54
N LEU A 13 5.62 -8.30 1.78
CA LEU A 13 6.66 -7.29 1.92
C LEU A 13 7.50 -7.53 3.17
N HIS A 14 6.89 -7.93 4.28
CA HIS A 14 7.59 -8.28 5.52
C HIS A 14 8.45 -9.55 5.37
N ASP A 15 7.94 -10.58 4.71
CA ASP A 15 8.67 -11.82 4.42
C ASP A 15 9.83 -11.57 3.43
N ARG A 16 9.63 -10.68 2.45
CA ARG A 16 10.69 -10.25 1.54
C ARG A 16 11.73 -9.40 2.24
N ALA A 17 11.31 -8.50 3.11
CA ALA A 17 12.18 -7.69 3.94
C ALA A 17 13.09 -8.54 4.84
N THR A 18 12.51 -9.51 5.55
CA THR A 18 13.22 -10.45 6.44
C THR A 18 14.14 -11.40 5.67
N GLN A 19 13.81 -11.77 4.43
CA GLN A 19 14.75 -12.48 3.54
C GLN A 19 15.98 -11.65 3.17
N ILE A 20 15.87 -10.32 3.14
CA ILE A 20 16.95 -9.41 2.76
C ILE A 20 17.81 -8.99 3.97
N GLU A 21 17.34 -9.20 5.21
CA GLU A 21 18.10 -8.96 6.46
C GLU A 21 19.44 -9.71 6.53
N GLY A 22 19.66 -10.70 5.65
CA GLY A 22 20.92 -11.43 5.55
C GLY A 22 22.07 -10.74 4.80
N GLU A 23 21.83 -9.69 3.98
CA GLU A 23 22.86 -9.24 3.01
C GLU A 23 23.27 -7.76 3.00
N ASN A 24 22.53 -6.80 3.57
CA ASN A 24 22.99 -5.38 3.59
C ASN A 24 22.19 -4.47 4.55
N LEU A 25 22.86 -3.71 5.43
CA LEU A 25 22.25 -2.70 6.31
C LEU A 25 21.44 -1.63 5.54
N PHE A 26 21.84 -1.34 4.30
CA PHE A 26 21.11 -0.43 3.41
C PHE A 26 19.70 -0.93 3.08
N ASN A 27 19.53 -2.25 2.96
CA ASN A 27 18.24 -2.84 2.62
C ASN A 27 17.29 -2.86 3.83
N LEU A 28 17.82 -3.09 5.03
CA LEU A 28 17.09 -2.92 6.30
C LEU A 28 16.54 -1.49 6.43
N PHE A 29 17.35 -0.47 6.09
CA PHE A 29 16.91 0.93 6.11
C PHE A 29 15.80 1.23 5.09
N ILE A 30 15.88 0.67 3.88
CA ILE A 30 14.84 0.81 2.84
C ILE A 30 13.53 0.18 3.33
N VAL A 31 13.61 -1.02 3.89
CA VAL A 31 12.47 -1.75 4.48
C VAL A 31 11.83 -0.95 5.60
N GLU A 32 12.62 -0.51 6.58
CA GLU A 32 12.11 0.17 7.76
C GLU A 32 11.47 1.54 7.42
N ARG A 33 12.01 2.21 6.39
CA ARG A 33 11.52 3.50 5.90
C ARG A 33 10.24 3.42 5.08
N HIS A 34 10.02 2.32 4.36
CA HIS A 34 8.91 2.22 3.41
C HIS A 34 7.86 1.18 3.79
N LEU A 35 8.09 0.29 4.76
CA LEU A 35 7.00 -0.53 5.29
C LEU A 35 5.95 0.35 5.98
N PRO A 36 4.66 0.01 5.86
CA PRO A 36 3.62 0.72 6.59
C PRO A 36 3.83 0.52 8.10
N SER A 37 3.47 1.54 8.87
CA SER A 37 3.39 1.42 10.34
C SER A 37 2.18 0.58 10.75
N ASP A 38 2.25 -0.05 11.93
CA ASP A 38 1.16 -0.87 12.46
C ASP A 38 -0.14 -0.05 12.60
N GLU A 39 -0.05 1.21 13.01
CA GLU A 39 -1.21 2.10 13.15
C GLU A 39 -1.90 2.38 11.80
N PHE A 40 -1.13 2.44 10.70
CA PHE A 40 -1.70 2.58 9.36
C PHE A 40 -2.38 1.27 8.91
N ILE A 41 -1.78 0.12 9.23
CA ILE A 41 -2.39 -1.19 9.00
C ILE A 41 -3.70 -1.31 9.77
N GLU A 42 -3.72 -0.92 11.05
CA GLU A 42 -4.93 -0.96 11.89
C GLU A 42 -6.00 -0.01 11.38
N ALA A 43 -5.66 1.22 10.99
CA ALA A 43 -6.62 2.19 10.46
C ALA A 43 -7.30 1.71 9.16
N THR A 44 -6.52 1.08 8.27
CA THR A 44 -7.08 0.50 7.03
C THR A 44 -7.91 -0.76 7.32
N ASN A 45 -7.50 -1.58 8.30
CA ASN A 45 -8.23 -2.77 8.69
C ASN A 45 -9.54 -2.46 9.44
N ALA A 46 -9.58 -1.37 10.21
CA ALA A 46 -10.75 -0.88 10.93
C ALA A 46 -11.89 -0.41 10.00
N LEU A 47 -11.62 -0.20 8.71
CA LEU A 47 -12.66 0.14 7.75
C LEU A 47 -13.75 -0.94 7.71
N THR A 48 -14.99 -0.51 7.84
CA THR A 48 -16.17 -1.40 7.79
C THR A 48 -16.30 -2.01 6.40
N ALA A 49 -16.91 -3.20 6.31
CA ALA A 49 -17.14 -3.88 5.04
C ALA A 49 -17.83 -3.00 3.98
N ILE A 50 -18.73 -2.10 4.40
CA ILE A 50 -19.40 -1.12 3.53
C ILE A 50 -18.40 -0.11 2.97
N GLN A 51 -17.51 0.45 3.80
CA GLN A 51 -16.46 1.37 3.36
C GLN A 51 -15.48 0.68 2.41
N LYS A 52 -15.06 -0.56 2.72
CA LYS A 52 -14.19 -1.37 1.84
C LYS A 52 -14.86 -1.60 0.47
N GLY A 53 -16.15 -1.94 0.48
CA GLY A 53 -16.96 -2.12 -0.73
C GLY A 53 -17.11 -0.83 -1.54
N HIS A 54 -17.32 0.31 -0.89
CA HIS A 54 -17.38 1.61 -1.55
C HIS A 54 -16.07 1.95 -2.25
N ILE A 55 -14.94 1.78 -1.57
CA ILE A 55 -13.60 2.03 -2.14
C ILE A 55 -13.33 1.11 -3.33
N ALA A 56 -13.67 -0.17 -3.22
CA ALA A 56 -13.55 -1.11 -4.34
C ALA A 56 -14.43 -0.69 -5.55
N GLY A 57 -15.63 -0.16 -5.29
CA GLY A 57 -16.51 0.39 -6.32
C GLY A 57 -15.90 1.61 -7.03
N LEU A 58 -15.30 2.53 -6.29
CA LEU A 58 -14.59 3.69 -6.84
C LEU A 58 -13.39 3.27 -7.71
N PHE A 59 -12.64 2.27 -7.28
CA PHE A 59 -11.52 1.71 -8.05
C PHE A 59 -11.96 1.13 -9.39
N ILE A 60 -12.99 0.29 -9.40
CA ILE A 60 -13.54 -0.29 -10.64
C ILE A 60 -14.06 0.81 -11.57
N ALA A 61 -14.64 1.88 -11.02
CA ALA A 61 -15.15 3.01 -11.78
C ALA A 61 -14.07 4.01 -12.23
N GLY A 62 -12.78 3.78 -11.90
CA GLY A 62 -11.67 4.67 -12.27
C GLY A 62 -11.72 6.04 -11.60
N ARG A 63 -12.37 6.16 -10.44
CA ARG A 63 -12.56 7.41 -9.67
C ARG A 63 -11.33 7.73 -8.81
N GLN A 64 -10.20 8.03 -9.46
CA GLN A 64 -8.91 8.19 -8.78
C GLN A 64 -8.87 9.36 -7.81
N LEU A 65 -9.49 10.51 -8.14
CA LEU A 65 -9.49 11.67 -7.25
C LEU A 65 -10.18 11.36 -5.92
N GLU A 66 -11.31 10.67 -5.96
CA GLU A 66 -12.06 10.28 -4.77
C GLU A 66 -11.29 9.23 -3.95
N LEU A 67 -10.61 8.30 -4.61
CA LEU A 67 -9.71 7.34 -3.94
C LEU A 67 -8.57 8.04 -3.21
N ASP A 68 -7.92 9.01 -3.86
CA ASP A 68 -6.84 9.80 -3.28
C ASP A 68 -7.33 10.61 -2.07
N GLN A 69 -8.53 11.19 -2.15
CA GLN A 69 -9.13 11.93 -1.03
C GLN A 69 -9.42 11.02 0.16
N ILE A 70 -9.93 9.81 -0.07
CA ILE A 70 -10.18 8.83 0.99
C ILE A 70 -8.86 8.41 1.65
N MET A 71 -7.84 8.07 0.85
CA MET A 71 -6.54 7.67 1.38
C MET A 71 -5.86 8.81 2.15
N ASN A 72 -5.92 10.04 1.64
CA ASN A 72 -5.42 11.21 2.36
C ASN A 72 -6.17 11.43 3.67
N GLY A 73 -7.49 11.23 3.68
CA GLY A 73 -8.30 11.32 4.91
C GLY A 73 -7.87 10.29 5.95
N ILE A 74 -7.61 9.03 5.54
CA ILE A 74 -7.10 7.99 6.43
C ILE A 74 -5.72 8.38 6.99
N ILE A 75 -4.81 8.84 6.12
CA ILE A 75 -3.46 9.25 6.55
C ILE A 75 -3.55 10.41 7.55
N LEU A 76 -4.28 11.48 7.23
CA LEU A 76 -4.43 12.66 8.09
C LEU A 76 -5.12 12.37 9.43
N SER A 77 -5.79 11.22 9.58
CA SER A 77 -6.36 10.79 10.86
C SER A 77 -5.33 10.17 11.82
N LEU A 78 -4.10 9.91 11.34
CA LEU A 78 -3.01 9.31 12.11
C LEU A 78 -2.12 10.36 12.78
N PRO A 79 -1.35 10.00 13.82
CA PRO A 79 -0.33 10.88 14.39
C PRO A 79 0.70 11.32 13.34
N ASP A 80 1.22 12.55 13.47
CA ASP A 80 2.10 13.17 12.45
C ASP A 80 3.33 12.30 12.10
N GLU A 81 3.92 11.64 13.09
CA GLU A 81 5.07 10.74 12.91
C GLU A 81 4.73 9.54 12.01
N VAL A 82 3.49 9.06 12.10
CA VAL A 82 2.95 7.92 11.35
C VAL A 82 2.53 8.35 9.95
N GLN A 83 2.04 9.58 9.79
CA GLN A 83 1.63 10.12 8.49
C GLN A 83 2.76 10.07 7.45
N ILE A 84 3.97 10.44 7.85
CA ILE A 84 5.14 10.43 6.95
C ILE A 84 5.42 9.02 6.44
N LYS A 85 5.38 8.02 7.34
CA LYS A 85 5.63 6.62 7.01
C LYS A 85 4.54 6.05 6.09
N ALA A 86 3.28 6.39 6.36
CA ALA A 86 2.15 6.01 5.52
C ALA A 86 2.26 6.61 4.10
N ARG A 87 2.66 7.87 3.97
CA ARG A 87 2.89 8.52 2.65
C ARG A 87 4.00 7.83 1.87
N ASN A 88 5.15 7.58 2.49
CA ASN A 88 6.27 6.88 1.85
C ASN A 88 5.87 5.49 1.35
N PHE A 89 5.07 4.76 2.14
CA PHE A 89 4.56 3.45 1.73
C PHE A 89 3.62 3.55 0.53
N MET A 90 2.70 4.52 0.52
CA MET A 90 1.77 4.73 -0.60
C MET A 90 2.51 5.12 -1.90
N GLU A 91 3.54 5.96 -1.82
CA GLU A 91 4.40 6.29 -2.96
C GLU A 91 5.14 5.06 -3.50
N LEU A 92 5.69 4.22 -2.63
CA LEU A 92 6.32 2.97 -3.03
C LEU A 92 5.33 2.04 -3.73
N MET A 93 4.13 1.87 -3.19
CA MET A 93 3.09 1.02 -3.79
C MET A 93 2.67 1.54 -5.16
N HIS A 94 2.55 2.86 -5.33
CA HIS A 94 2.26 3.46 -6.63
C HIS A 94 3.37 3.16 -7.65
N PHE A 95 4.64 3.33 -7.25
CA PHE A 95 5.77 3.01 -8.11
C PHE A 95 5.80 1.53 -8.52
N LEU A 96 5.55 0.61 -7.59
CA LEU A 96 5.51 -0.83 -7.87
C LEU A 96 4.39 -1.21 -8.83
N VAL A 97 3.21 -0.58 -8.72
CA VAL A 97 2.11 -0.80 -9.67
C VAL A 97 2.49 -0.29 -11.06
N CYS A 98 3.03 0.93 -11.17
CA CYS A 98 3.52 1.45 -12.45
C CYS A 98 4.62 0.57 -13.07
N LEU A 99 5.53 0.04 -12.25
CA LEU A 99 6.55 -0.90 -12.69
C LEU A 99 5.93 -2.21 -13.18
N HIS A 100 4.96 -2.77 -12.44
CA HIS A 100 4.24 -3.97 -12.86
C HIS A 100 3.54 -3.78 -14.21
N ASP A 101 2.80 -2.68 -14.37
CA ASP A 101 2.07 -2.37 -15.61
C ASP A 101 3.02 -2.17 -16.81
N SER A 102 4.19 -1.57 -16.57
CA SER A 102 5.22 -1.38 -17.63
C SER A 102 5.99 -2.64 -17.99
N LEU A 103 6.02 -3.64 -17.10
CA LEU A 103 6.64 -4.94 -17.32
C LEU A 103 5.68 -5.99 -17.89
N GLN A 104 4.37 -5.71 -17.94
CA GLN A 104 3.42 -6.56 -18.64
C GLN A 104 3.71 -6.46 -20.16
N GLU A 105 4.23 -7.54 -20.75
CA GLU A 105 4.35 -7.64 -22.21
C GLU A 105 2.95 -7.47 -22.83
N PRO A 106 2.81 -6.66 -23.90
CA PRO A 106 1.53 -6.53 -24.58
C PRO A 106 1.09 -7.91 -25.08
N PRO A 107 -0.22 -8.22 -25.07
CA PRO A 107 -0.70 -9.50 -25.59
C PRO A 107 -0.22 -9.63 -27.04
N TYR A 108 0.57 -10.67 -27.32
CA TYR A 108 0.92 -11.06 -28.69
C TYR A 108 -0.39 -11.37 -29.43
N TYR A 109 -0.77 -10.51 -30.37
CA TYR A 109 -1.87 -10.73 -31.31
C TYR A 109 -1.50 -11.77 -32.37
#